data_AF-A0A5P6VSE4-F1
#
_entry.id   AF-A0A5P6VSE4-F1
#
_cell.length_a   1.000
_cell.length_b   1.000
_cell.length_c   1.000
_cell.angle_alpha   90.00
_cell.angle_beta   90.00
_cell.angle_gamma   90.00
#
_symmetry.space_group_name_H-M   'P 1'
#
loop_
_entity.id
_entity.type
_entity.pdbx_description
1 polymer ?
#
loop_
_entity_poly.entity_id
_entity_poly.type
_entity_poly.pdbx_seq_one_letter_code
_entity_poly.pdbx_strand_id
1 'polypeptide(L)'
;MGNVNDEGEINPILLEFLDTDNFEEKYKILVATPVMDFDNLLIDNMASSIDVVIEDGDLETRVQDLKNCVRTRSRYESLRLRR
;
A
#
# COMPACT_ATOMS: atom_id res chain seq x y z
N MET A 1 -5.83 4.11 -37.45
CA MET A 1 -5.48 3.47 -36.16
C MET A 1 -4.58 4.42 -35.40
N GLY A 2 -5.13 5.15 -34.43
CA GLY A 2 -4.34 5.89 -33.43
C GLY A 2 -4.43 5.08 -32.14
N ASN A 3 -3.28 4.80 -31.54
CA ASN A 3 -3.18 3.90 -30.39
C ASN A 3 -3.98 4.43 -29.20
N VAL A 4 -4.77 3.55 -28.61
CA VAL A 4 -5.41 3.75 -27.31
C VAL A 4 -4.43 3.30 -26.22
N ASN A 5 -4.45 4.04 -25.10
CA ASN A 5 -3.96 3.70 -23.74
C ASN A 5 -2.54 4.17 -23.37
N ASP A 6 -2.47 5.22 -22.54
CA ASP A 6 -1.46 5.42 -21.47
C ASP A 6 -1.90 6.51 -20.46
N GLU A 7 -3.21 6.70 -20.25
CA GLU A 7 -3.77 7.62 -19.22
C GLU A 7 -4.73 6.90 -18.25
N GLY A 8 -4.64 5.57 -18.09
CA GLY A 8 -5.66 4.84 -17.32
C GLY A 8 -5.33 3.46 -16.78
N GLU A 9 -4.09 2.95 -16.90
CA GLU A 9 -3.72 1.70 -16.24
C GLU A 9 -3.35 1.97 -14.78
N ILE A 10 -4.29 1.65 -13.88
CA ILE A 10 -4.05 1.68 -12.44
C ILE A 10 -3.00 0.60 -12.12
N ASN A 11 -1.99 0.96 -11.34
CA ASN A 11 -0.93 0.03 -10.93
C ASN A 11 -1.56 -1.24 -10.31
N PRO A 12 -1.23 -2.45 -10.80
CA PRO A 12 -1.85 -3.69 -10.32
C PRO A 12 -1.59 -3.94 -8.83
N ILE A 13 -0.45 -3.51 -8.31
CA ILE A 13 -0.11 -3.60 -6.88
C ILE A 13 -1.04 -2.70 -6.06
N LEU A 14 -1.38 -1.51 -6.58
CA LEU A 14 -2.35 -0.63 -5.95
C LEU A 14 -3.74 -1.26 -5.94
N LEU A 15 -4.18 -1.83 -7.07
CA LEU A 15 -5.48 -2.51 -7.15
C LEU A 15 -5.56 -3.67 -6.16
N GLU A 16 -4.58 -4.56 -6.15
CA GLU A 16 -4.53 -5.69 -5.22
C GLU A 16 -4.52 -5.22 -3.75
N PHE A 17 -3.77 -4.16 -3.45
CA PHE A 17 -3.77 -3.56 -2.12
C PHE A 17 -5.14 -3.02 -1.74
N LEU A 18 -5.84 -2.31 -2.64
CA LEU A 18 -7.15 -1.73 -2.38
C LEU A 18 -8.25 -2.79 -2.25
N ASP A 19 -8.23 -3.83 -3.09
CA ASP A 19 -9.19 -4.95 -3.09
C ASP A 19 -9.05 -5.87 -1.88
N THR A 20 -7.96 -5.75 -1.14
CA THR A 20 -7.69 -6.54 0.06
C THR A 20 -8.34 -5.91 1.29
N ASP A 21 -9.24 -6.62 1.97
CA ASP A 21 -9.95 -6.10 3.15
C ASP A 21 -9.13 -6.13 4.45
N ASN A 22 -8.26 -7.12 4.63
CA ASN A 22 -7.52 -7.35 5.87
C ASN A 22 -6.12 -6.72 5.84
N PHE A 23 -5.76 -5.97 6.88
CA PHE A 23 -4.43 -5.37 7.02
C PHE A 23 -3.28 -6.39 7.05
N GLU A 24 -3.51 -7.64 7.50
CA GLU A 24 -2.48 -8.68 7.42
C GLU A 24 -2.15 -9.04 5.96
N GLU A 25 -3.17 -9.19 5.13
CA GLU A 25 -3.00 -9.50 3.70
C GLU A 25 -2.41 -8.29 2.94
N LYS A 26 -2.86 -7.06 3.26
CA LYS A 26 -2.23 -5.82 2.76
C LYS A 26 -0.73 -5.79 3.10
N TYR A 27 -0.35 -6.22 4.30
CA TYR A 27 1.07 -6.28 4.71
C TYR A 27 1.86 -7.31 3.89
N LYS A 28 1.26 -8.48 3.58
CA LYS A 28 1.90 -9.50 2.75
C LYS A 28 2.19 -8.98 1.35
N ILE A 29 1.27 -8.24 0.73
CA ILE A 29 1.48 -7.57 -0.56
C ILE A 29 2.71 -6.67 -0.48
N LEU A 30 2.76 -5.75 0.50
CA LEU A 30 3.89 -4.84 0.67
C LEU A 30 5.23 -5.55 0.87
N VAL A 31 5.25 -6.68 1.59
CA VAL A 31 6.47 -7.47 1.83
C VAL A 31 6.89 -8.25 0.57
N ALA A 32 5.93 -8.74 -0.21
CA ALA A 32 6.19 -9.48 -1.44
C ALA A 32 6.67 -8.57 -2.58
N THR A 33 6.27 -7.30 -2.58
CA THR A 33 6.69 -6.31 -3.58
C THR A 33 8.12 -5.80 -3.32
N PRO A 34 9.04 -5.92 -4.29
CA PRO A 34 10.36 -5.28 -4.26
C PRO A 34 10.27 -3.76 -4.09
N VAL A 35 11.18 -3.16 -3.31
CA VAL A 35 11.21 -1.70 -3.07
C VAL A 35 11.33 -0.91 -4.40
N MET A 36 12.04 -1.45 -5.39
CA MET A 36 12.22 -0.82 -6.71
C MET A 36 10.92 -0.70 -7.54
N ASP A 37 9.88 -1.45 -7.19
CA ASP A 37 8.59 -1.41 -7.89
C ASP A 37 7.63 -0.38 -7.26
N PHE A 38 8.08 0.31 -6.21
CA PHE A 38 7.36 1.43 -5.62
C PHE A 38 7.82 2.76 -6.22
N ASP A 39 6.87 3.68 -6.33
CA ASP A 39 7.14 5.10 -6.49
C ASP A 39 6.41 5.90 -5.40
N ASN A 40 6.70 7.19 -5.29
CA ASN A 40 6.08 8.04 -4.28
C ASN A 40 4.54 8.10 -4.42
N LEU A 41 4.04 8.12 -5.66
CA LEU A 41 2.60 8.20 -5.92
C LEU A 41 1.87 6.93 -5.46
N LEU A 42 2.45 5.76 -5.66
CA LEU A 42 1.95 4.48 -5.20
C LEU A 42 1.85 4.45 -3.68
N ILE A 43 2.92 4.87 -3.00
CA ILE A 43 2.97 4.95 -1.54
C ILE A 43 1.89 5.90 -1.01
N ASP A 44 1.76 7.08 -1.62
CA ASP A 44 0.79 8.09 -1.20
C ASP A 44 -0.66 7.63 -1.39
N ASN A 45 -0.95 6.98 -2.52
CA ASN A 45 -2.28 6.42 -2.78
C ASN A 45 -2.63 5.30 -1.80
N MET A 46 -1.68 4.38 -1.53
CA MET A 46 -1.87 3.33 -0.52
C MET A 46 -2.07 3.92 0.88
N ALA A 47 -1.23 4.87 1.27
CA ALA A 47 -1.30 5.55 2.55
C ALA A 47 -2.65 6.27 2.75
N SER A 48 -3.08 7.02 1.73
CA SER A 48 -4.38 7.70 1.73
C SER A 48 -5.54 6.72 1.87
N SER A 49 -5.49 5.55 1.22
CA SER A 49 -6.56 4.55 1.31
C SER A 49 -6.74 3.94 2.70
N ILE A 50 -5.73 4.04 3.55
CA ILE A 50 -5.76 3.59 4.94
C ILE A 50 -5.69 4.77 5.90
N ASP A 51 -6.02 6.00 5.52
CA ASP A 51 -6.00 7.17 6.42
C ASP A 51 -4.68 7.34 7.19
N VAL A 52 -3.54 7.16 6.52
CA VAL A 52 -2.21 7.51 7.07
C VAL A 52 -1.49 8.48 6.14
N VAL A 53 -0.62 9.29 6.74
CA VAL A 53 0.31 10.16 6.01
C VAL A 53 1.71 9.58 6.22
N ILE A 54 2.44 9.40 5.12
CA ILE A 54 3.85 9.00 5.15
C ILE A 54 4.67 10.25 4.93
N GLU A 55 5.57 10.53 5.86
CA GLU A 55 6.45 11.69 5.79
C GLU A 55 7.42 11.58 4.61
N ASP A 56 7.94 12.73 4.17
CA ASP A 56 8.93 12.77 3.11
C ASP A 56 10.24 12.08 3.53
N GLY A 57 10.83 11.34 2.60
CA GLY A 57 12.04 10.56 2.81
C GLY A 57 12.48 9.86 1.53
N ASP A 58 13.55 9.08 1.61
CA ASP A 58 13.92 8.18 0.52
C ASP A 58 12.87 7.06 0.34
N LEU A 59 12.87 6.45 -0.84
CA LEU A 59 11.87 5.45 -1.22
C LEU A 59 11.85 4.26 -0.26
N GLU A 60 13.02 3.80 0.17
CA GLU A 60 13.14 2.65 1.08
C GLU A 60 12.52 2.94 2.45
N THR A 61 12.80 4.11 3.00
CA THR A 61 12.25 4.60 4.26
C THR A 61 10.74 4.74 4.16
N ARG A 62 10.22 5.37 3.09
CA ARG A 62 8.77 5.53 2.89
C ARG A 62 8.05 4.18 2.78
N VAL A 63 8.61 3.23 2.03
CA VAL A 63 8.05 1.86 1.93
C VAL A 63 8.08 1.17 3.30
N GLN A 64 9.15 1.35 4.07
CA GLN A 64 9.28 0.77 5.40
C GLN A 64 8.28 1.38 6.40
N ASP A 65 8.01 2.68 6.31
CA ASP A 65 7.03 3.37 7.15
C ASP A 65 5.59 2.96 6.80
N LEU A 66 5.28 2.80 5.51
CA LEU A 66 4.00 2.24 5.08
C LEU A 66 3.80 0.82 5.64
N LYS A 67 4.81 -0.05 5.54
CA LYS A 67 4.81 -1.40 6.13
C LYS A 67 4.55 -1.35 7.64
N ASN A 68 5.20 -0.43 8.35
CA ASN A 68 5.04 -0.27 9.80
C ASN A 68 3.61 0.18 10.16
N CYS A 69 3.02 1.09 9.40
CA CYS A 69 1.64 1.55 9.59
C CYS A 69 0.64 0.41 9.41
N VAL A 70 0.73 -0.33 8.29
CA VAL A 70 -0.15 -1.46 7.98
C VAL A 70 -0.03 -2.56 9.05
N ARG A 71 1.19 -2.93 9.43
CA ARG A 71 1.45 -3.95 10.47
C ARG A 71 0.86 -3.57 11.82
N THR A 72 0.97 -2.29 12.19
CA THR A 72 0.44 -1.79 13.46
C THR A 72 -1.09 -1.90 13.48
N ARG A 73 -1.76 -1.52 12.39
CA ARG A 73 -3.23 -1.63 12.27
C ARG A 73 -3.73 -3.08 12.28
N SER A 74 -3.04 -3.99 11.59
CA SER A 74 -3.35 -5.43 11.63
C SER A 74 -3.43 -5.97 13.07
N ARG A 75 -2.52 -5.53 13.95
CA ARG A 75 -2.55 -5.91 15.37
C ARG A 75 -3.79 -5.38 16.10
N TYR A 76 -4.21 -4.15 15.84
CA TYR A 76 -5.38 -3.56 16.51
C TYR A 76 -6.71 -4.13 16.01
N GLU A 77 -6.85 -4.41 14.72
CA GLU A 77 -8.06 -5.06 14.19
C GLU A 77 -8.22 -6.49 14.70
N SER A 78 -7.12 -7.24 14.77
CA SER A 78 -7.08 -8.57 15.38
C SER A 78 -7.53 -8.57 16.85
N LEU A 79 -7.28 -7.47 17.56
CA LEU A 79 -7.69 -7.30 18.97
C LEU A 79 -9.13 -6.83 19.12
N ARG A 80 -9.70 -6.09 18.15
CA ARG A 80 -11.10 -5.59 18.21
C ARG A 80 -12.14 -6.68 17.95
N LEU A 81 -11.80 -7.73 17.19
CA LEU A 81 -12.69 -8.84 16.85
C LEU A 81 -12.68 -10.01 17.86
N ARG A 82 -11.86 -9.94 18.91
CA ARG A 82 -11.85 -10.93 20.01
C ARG A 82 -12.73 -10.45 21.18
N ARG A 83 -14.05 -10.43 21.00
CA ARG A 83 -15.03 -10.39 22.10
C ARG A 83 -16.16 -11.37 21.85
#